data_AF-A0AAU6EDA2-F1
#
_entry.id   AF-A0AAU6EDA2-F1
#
_cell.length_a   1.000
_cell.length_b   1.000
_cell.length_c   1.000
_cell.angle_alpha   90.00
_cell.angle_beta   90.00
_cell.angle_gamma   90.00
#
_symmetry.space_group_name_H-M   'P 1'
#
loop_
_entity.id
_entity.type
_entity.pdbx_description
1 polymer ?
#
loop_
_entity_poly.entity_id
_entity_poly.type
_entity_poly.pdbx_seq_one_letter_code
_entity_poly.pdbx_strand_id
1 'polypeptide(L)' 'MPPSDLNGAVWRKSSYSGGSSDNCVEVAMNLPGIVAVRDSKDPSGPALAFSPTAWNDFLTGIRSGEI' A
#
# COMPACT_ATOMS: atom_id res chain seq x y z
N MET A 1 17.33 -9.57 -4.29
CA MET A 1 16.05 -9.55 -3.55
C MET A 1 15.12 -10.51 -4.25
N PRO A 2 14.58 -11.55 -3.58
CA PRO A 2 13.49 -12.31 -4.18
C PRO A 2 12.30 -11.35 -4.41
N PRO A 3 11.50 -11.57 -5.47
CA PRO A 3 10.25 -10.85 -5.63
C PRO A 3 9.44 -11.05 -4.36
N SER A 4 9.02 -9.95 -3.72
CA SER A 4 8.14 -10.01 -2.57
C SER A 4 6.92 -10.84 -2.97
N ASP A 5 6.77 -12.05 -2.43
CA ASP A 5 5.68 -12.95 -2.81
C ASP A 5 4.34 -12.40 -2.30
N LEU A 6 3.73 -11.53 -3.11
CA LEU A 6 2.42 -10.91 -2.83
C LEU A 6 1.24 -11.81 -3.20
N ASN A 7 1.48 -13.09 -3.52
CA ASN A 7 0.47 -14.06 -3.96
C ASN A 7 -0.66 -14.32 -2.93
N GLY A 8 -0.48 -13.93 -1.66
CA GLY A 8 -1.49 -14.00 -0.60
C GLY A 8 -1.99 -12.63 -0.10
N ALA A 9 -1.67 -11.55 -0.81
CA ALA A 9 -2.03 -10.20 -0.41
C ALA A 9 -3.55 -9.98 -0.55
N VAL A 10 -4.22 -9.70 0.56
CA VAL A 10 -5.62 -9.25 0.56
C VAL A 10 -5.60 -7.73 0.38
N TRP A 11 -5.88 -7.30 -0.84
CA TRP A 11 -5.87 -5.88 -1.22
C TRP A 11 -7.15 -5.18 -0.76
N ARG A 12 -6.97 -4.07 -0.05
CA ARG A 12 -8.07 -3.18 0.33
C ARG A 12 -7.90 -1.86 -0.40
N LYS A 13 -8.93 -1.48 -1.17
CA LYS A 13 -9.01 -0.19 -1.86
C LYS A 13 -9.39 0.93 -0.88
N SER A 14 -8.80 2.10 -1.05
CA SER A 14 -9.16 3.28 -0.24
C SER A 14 -10.59 3.76 -0.54
N SER A 15 -11.31 4.24 0.48
CA SER A 15 -12.67 4.77 0.31
C SER A 15 -12.70 6.15 -0.38
N TYR A 16 -11.55 6.84 -0.47
CA TYR A 16 -11.41 8.11 -1.20
C TYR A 16 -11.37 7.93 -2.72
N SER A 17 -11.45 6.69 -3.20
CA SER A 17 -11.57 6.29 -4.61
C SER A 17 -12.91 6.62 -5.28
N GLY A 18 -13.82 7.30 -4.57
CA GLY A 18 -15.17 7.60 -5.06
C GLY A 18 -15.29 9.00 -5.65
N GLY A 19 -14.80 9.21 -6.87
CA GLY A 19 -15.07 10.46 -7.61
C GLY A 19 -14.16 10.68 -8.80
N SER A 20 -14.64 10.33 -10.00
CA SER A 20 -14.13 10.71 -11.34
C SER A 20 -12.63 10.64 -11.64
N SER A 21 -11.82 10.09 -10.74
CA SER A 21 -10.37 10.06 -10.83
C SER A 21 -9.91 8.66 -10.47
N ASP A 22 -9.56 7.88 -11.49
CA ASP A 22 -9.08 6.51 -11.40
C ASP A 22 -7.77 6.34 -10.60
N ASN A 23 -7.29 7.35 -9.86
CA ASN A 23 -6.04 7.35 -9.10
C ASN A 23 -6.20 6.60 -7.77
N CYS A 24 -6.65 5.35 -7.82
CA CYS A 24 -6.94 4.57 -6.63
C CYS A 24 -5.68 3.83 -6.17
N VAL A 25 -5.38 3.89 -4.87
CA VAL A 25 -4.34 3.07 -4.24
C VAL A 25 -4.98 1.89 -3.51
N GLU A 26 -4.31 0.73 -3.57
CA GLU A 26 -4.69 -0.46 -2.83
C GLU A 26 -3.56 -0.83 -1.86
N VAL A 27 -3.94 -1.21 -0.65
CA VAL A 27 -3.00 -1.59 0.41
C VAL A 27 -3.34 -2.99 0.90
N ALA A 28 -2.32 -3.83 1.07
CA ALA A 28 -2.43 -5.13 1.69
C ALA A 28 -1.54 -5.19 2.94
N MET A 29 -2.18 -5.41 4.10
CA MET A 29 -1.52 -5.56 5.40
C MET A 29 -1.66 -6.99 5.96
N ASN A 30 -2.22 -7.91 5.17
CA ASN A 30 -2.45 -9.30 5.56
C ASN A 30 -1.17 -10.16 5.54
N LEU A 31 -0.07 -9.63 4.99
CA LEU A 31 1.18 -10.35 4.88
C LEU A 31 2.01 -10.18 6.16
N PRO A 32 2.57 -11.26 6.72
CA PRO A 32 3.40 -11.17 7.92
C PRO A 32 4.66 -10.38 7.63
N GLY A 33 4.84 -9.26 8.32
CA GLY A 33 6.04 -8.44 8.23
C GLY A 33 6.15 -7.55 6.98
N ILE A 34 5.08 -7.45 6.17
CA ILE A 34 5.07 -6.61 4.96
C ILE A 34 3.74 -5.86 4.85
N VAL A 35 3.83 -4.56 4.59
CA VAL A 35 2.74 -3.74 4.09
C VAL A 35 2.99 -3.47 2.62
N ALA A 36 2.13 -4.00 1.75
CA ALA A 36 2.23 -3.81 0.32
C ALA A 36 1.27 -2.70 -0.14
N VAL A 37 1.74 -1.82 -1.01
CA VAL A 37 0.98 -0.74 -1.62
C VAL A 37 1.12 -0.85 -3.13
N ARG A 38 0.02 -0.83 -3.86
CA ARG A 38 0.04 -0.79 -5.32
C ARG A 38 -0.93 0.24 -5.86
N ASP A 39 -0.68 0.64 -7.10
CA ASP A 39 -1.60 1.45 -7.86
C ASP A 39 -2.71 0.56 -8.47
N SER A 40 -3.95 0.98 -8.33
CA SER A 40 -5.11 0.24 -8.83
C SER A 40 -5.23 0.27 -10.35
N LYS A 41 -4.60 1.24 -11.05
CA LYS A 41 -4.59 1.31 -12.51
C LYS A 41 -3.55 0.39 -13.13
N ASP A 42 -2.53 0.02 -12.36
CA ASP A 42 -1.55 -0.98 -12.76
C ASP A 42 -1.46 -2.15 -11.75
N PRO A 43 -2.47 -3.05 -11.73
CA PRO A 43 -2.50 -4.18 -10.81
C PRO A 43 -1.38 -5.20 -11.05
N SER A 44 -0.80 -5.20 -12.26
CA SER A 44 0.32 -6.07 -12.66
C SER A 44 1.67 -5.36 -12.50
N GLY A 45 1.66 -4.08 -12.16
CA GLY A 45 2.84 -3.26 -11.96
C GLY A 45 3.58 -3.56 -10.66
N PRO A 46 4.74 -2.90 -10.46
CA PRO A 46 5.52 -3.05 -9.25
C PRO A 46 4.75 -2.53 -8.03
N ALA A 47 4.49 -3.40 -7.07
CA ALA A 47 3.98 -3.02 -5.76
C ALA A 47 5.13 -2.60 -4.83
N LEU A 48 4.93 -1.52 -4.10
CA LEU A 48 5.84 -1.08 -3.04
C LEU A 48 5.63 -1.96 -1.81
N ALA A 49 6.71 -2.45 -1.21
CA ALA A 49 6.68 -3.27 -0.01
C ALA A 49 7.44 -2.57 1.11
N PHE A 50 6.74 -2.31 2.22
CA PHE A 50 7.28 -1.66 3.41
C PHE A 50 7.26 -2.62 4.59
N SER A 51 8.14 -2.40 5.58
CA SER A 51 7.98 -3.06 6.87
C SER A 51 6.83 -2.41 7.66
N PRO A 52 6.15 -3.14 8.57
CA PRO A 52 5.10 -2.58 9.41
C PRO A 52 5.57 -1.39 10.26
N THR A 53 6.83 -1.42 10.71
CA THR A 53 7.43 -0.31 11.47
C THR A 53 7.55 0.94 10.61
N ALA A 54 8.17 0.82 9.42
CA ALA A 54 8.33 1.94 8.51
C ALA A 54 6.98 2.51 8.04
N TRP A 55 5.98 1.64 7.86
CA TRP A 55 4.62 2.06 7.53
C TRP A 55 3.98 2.90 8.66
N ASN A 56 4.17 2.50 9.93
CA ASN A 56 3.65 3.27 11.06
C ASN A 56 4.38 4.61 11.25
N ASP A 57 5.70 4.63 11.08
CA ASP A 57 6.49 5.88 11.14
C ASP A 57 6.03 6.85 10.05
N PHE A 58 5.82 6.36 8.83
CA PHE A 58 5.27 7.13 7.72
C PHE A 58 3.88 7.70 8.04
N LEU A 59 2.96 6.88 8.56
CA LEU A 59 1.63 7.37 8.95
C LEU A 59 1.69 8.41 10.06
N THR A 60 2.62 8.25 10.99
CA THR A 60 2.86 9.20 12.09
C THR A 60 3.39 10.53 11.55
N GLY A 61 4.35 10.50 10.62
CA GLY A 61 4.86 11.69 9.96
C GLY A 61 3.78 12.44 9.18
N ILE A 62 2.92 11.74 8.42
CA ILE A 62 1.79 12.35 7.70
C ILE A 62 0.84 13.04 8.69
N ARG A 63 0.50 12.36 9.80
CA ARG A 63 -0.43 12.91 10.80
C ARG A 63 0.13 14.14 11.51
N SER A 64 1.44 14.18 11.71
CA SER A 64 2.14 15.30 12.34
C SER A 64 2.45 16.44 11.35
N GLY A 65 2.28 16.24 10.05
CA GLY A 65 2.61 17.22 9.01
C GLY A 65 4.12 17.41 8.80
N GLU A 66 4.93 16.42 9.16
CA GLU A 66 6.39 16.44 9.02
C GLU A 66 6.86 16.05 7.60
N ILE A 67 5.95 15.47 6.82
CA ILE A 67 6.14 15.01 5.44
C ILE A 67 4.95 15.39 4.56
#